data_AF-A0A2G1YFM4-F1
#
_entry.id   AF-A0A2G1YFM4-F1
#
_cell.length_a   1.000
_cell.length_b   1.000
_cell.length_c   1.000
_cell.angle_alpha   90.00
_cell.angle_beta   90.00
_cell.angle_gamma   90.00
#
_symmetry.space_group_name_H-M   'P 1'
#
loop_
_entity.id
_entity.type
_entity.pdbx_description
1 polymer ?
#
loop_
_entity_poly.entity_id
_entity_poly.type
_entity_poly.pdbx_seq_one_letter_code
_entity_poly.pdbx_strand_id
1 'polypeptide(L)'
;SADMRGTLGNPLISGRFATDNATINSPVTGMRLRNVKAQGRFSGAQLVISSFGATAQNGGSVTGTGRFTFNGIAGVGMDLSLQADDAALLERDDIAATVTGPLTLQSDGAGGTIGGDLVLNKSRFTMGRAAAVAQIPELRVVEVNRRGDEFERPRANVPWALAVRARARNRLMVTGLGLDSEWRANLDIGGTVTNPTIAGRAELVRGGYEFAGRRFDLREGHIQFDGKTPVNPTLDIDAEADVSDLSATIHVGGTGLKPDISFTSVPALPQDELLSRVLFGTSITNLSAPEALQLASAIGSLQGGGGLDPINAVRKAAGLDRLRIIAADPTQGQGTSIAAGKYLTRKTYVELITDGQGYSATRIEYQVTRWLSLLGAISTLGRQSANVRVSKDY
;
A
#
# COMPACT_ATOMS: atom_id res chain seq x y z
N SER A 1 -28.85 33.15 3.82
CA SER A 1 -28.46 34.58 3.78
C SER A 1 -27.86 34.96 5.12
N ALA A 2 -26.81 35.76 5.12
CA ALA A 2 -26.16 36.22 6.33
C ALA A 2 -25.64 37.65 6.14
N ASP A 3 -25.82 38.47 7.17
CA ASP A 3 -25.28 39.83 7.28
C ASP A 3 -24.09 39.80 8.24
N MET A 4 -22.98 40.41 7.82
CA MET A 4 -21.75 40.52 8.61
C MET A 4 -21.50 41.99 8.97
N ARG A 5 -21.25 42.25 10.25
CA ARG A 5 -20.84 43.54 10.82
C ARG A 5 -19.66 43.31 11.79
N GLY A 6 -19.08 44.37 12.35
CA GLY A 6 -17.99 44.26 13.32
C GLY A 6 -16.58 44.35 12.68
N THR A 7 -15.56 43.88 13.39
CA THR A 7 -14.16 43.91 12.93
C THR A 7 -13.67 42.52 12.53
N LEU A 8 -12.57 42.44 11.79
CA LEU A 8 -11.94 41.15 11.44
C LEU A 8 -11.60 40.30 12.68
N GLY A 9 -11.27 40.92 13.81
CA GLY A 9 -10.99 40.23 15.07
C GLY A 9 -12.24 39.86 15.89
N ASN A 10 -13.40 40.45 15.59
CA ASN A 10 -14.66 40.16 16.27
C ASN A 10 -15.84 40.35 15.29
N PRO A 11 -16.08 39.38 14.39
CA PRO A 11 -17.16 39.47 13.43
C PRO A 11 -18.51 39.24 14.12
N LEU A 12 -19.44 40.16 13.94
CA LEU A 12 -20.86 39.96 14.25
C LEU A 12 -21.57 39.46 13.00
N ILE A 13 -21.77 38.15 12.92
CA ILE A 13 -22.52 37.52 11.84
C ILE A 13 -23.92 37.18 12.35
N SER A 14 -24.93 37.56 11.58
CA SER A 14 -26.32 37.19 11.83
C SER A 14 -26.92 36.60 10.57
N GLY A 15 -27.65 35.50 10.69
CA GLY A 15 -28.25 34.84 9.53
C GLY A 15 -28.43 33.35 9.69
N ARG A 16 -28.93 32.73 8.63
CA ARG A 16 -29.15 31.28 8.53
C ARG A 16 -28.30 30.69 7.43
N PHE A 17 -27.74 29.52 7.71
CA PHE A 17 -27.04 28.66 6.78
C PHE A 17 -27.93 27.45 6.48
N ALA A 18 -28.14 27.15 5.20
CA ALA A 18 -28.82 25.95 4.76
C ALA A 18 -28.18 25.47 3.45
N THR A 19 -27.99 24.17 3.32
CA THR A 19 -27.57 23.50 2.09
C THR A 19 -28.28 22.16 2.00
N ASP A 20 -28.69 21.76 0.79
CA ASP A 20 -29.46 20.53 0.58
C ASP A 20 -28.83 19.56 -0.42
N ASN A 21 -27.75 19.97 -1.10
CA ASN A 21 -27.09 19.16 -2.12
C ASN A 21 -25.60 19.54 -2.28
N ALA A 22 -24.90 19.73 -1.17
CA ALA A 22 -23.46 19.95 -1.20
C ALA A 22 -22.69 18.62 -1.36
N THR A 23 -21.41 18.72 -1.71
CA THR A 23 -20.47 17.60 -1.74
C THR A 23 -19.20 17.99 -1.00
N ILE A 24 -18.70 17.09 -0.15
CA ILE A 24 -17.43 17.24 0.56
C ILE A 24 -16.46 16.21 -0.01
N ASN A 25 -15.28 16.64 -0.43
CA ASN A 25 -14.20 15.78 -0.89
C ASN A 25 -12.94 16.04 -0.05
N SER A 26 -12.28 14.99 0.41
CA SER A 26 -10.98 15.06 1.07
C SER A 26 -9.95 14.28 0.24
N PRO A 27 -9.08 14.95 -0.52
CA PRO A 27 -8.03 14.28 -1.29
C PRO A 27 -7.05 13.49 -0.41
N VAL A 28 -6.81 13.96 0.81
CA VAL A 28 -5.86 13.34 1.76
C VAL A 28 -6.35 11.97 2.24
N THR A 29 -7.66 11.81 2.43
CA THR A 29 -8.26 10.56 2.90
C THR A 29 -8.94 9.78 1.78
N GLY A 30 -9.11 10.37 0.59
CA GLY A 30 -9.97 9.83 -0.46
C GLY A 30 -11.48 9.92 -0.17
N MET A 31 -11.87 10.46 1.00
CA MET A 31 -13.27 10.53 1.42
C MET A 31 -14.09 11.43 0.48
N ARG A 32 -15.30 10.96 0.17
CA ARG A 32 -16.31 11.72 -0.56
C ARG A 32 -17.68 11.55 0.11
N LEU A 33 -18.26 12.67 0.51
CA LEU A 33 -19.62 12.76 1.04
C LEU A 33 -20.49 13.55 0.06
N ARG A 34 -21.62 12.97 -0.35
CA ARG A 34 -22.60 13.54 -1.29
C ARG A 34 -23.92 13.81 -0.57
N ASN A 35 -24.84 14.48 -1.27
CA ASN A 35 -26.17 14.80 -0.76
C ASN A 35 -26.09 15.49 0.61
N VAL A 36 -25.09 16.36 0.79
CA VAL A 36 -24.85 17.01 2.08
C VAL A 36 -26.01 17.97 2.33
N LYS A 37 -26.74 17.68 3.40
CA LYS A 37 -27.80 18.51 3.95
C LYS A 37 -27.33 19.06 5.29
N ALA A 38 -27.30 20.37 5.42
CA ALA A 38 -26.93 21.00 6.69
C ALA A 38 -27.73 22.26 6.93
N GLN A 39 -28.08 22.49 8.21
CA GLN A 39 -28.80 23.66 8.65
C GLN A 39 -28.08 24.25 9.86
N GLY A 40 -27.98 25.57 9.89
CA GLY A 40 -27.34 26.28 10.98
C GLY A 40 -27.73 27.74 11.05
N ARG A 41 -27.32 28.36 12.14
CA ARG A 41 -27.56 29.79 12.41
C ARG A 41 -26.28 30.44 12.91
N PHE A 42 -26.08 31.67 12.48
CA PHE A 42 -25.05 32.52 13.04
C PHE A 42 -25.56 33.20 14.30
N SER A 43 -24.71 33.25 15.31
CA SER A 43 -24.92 33.91 16.60
C SER A 43 -23.65 34.69 16.94
N GLY A 44 -23.50 35.88 16.36
CA GLY A 44 -22.27 36.67 16.47
C GLY A 44 -21.13 36.00 15.71
N ALA A 45 -20.02 35.72 16.40
CA ALA A 45 -18.85 35.06 15.81
C ALA A 45 -18.97 33.53 15.72
N GLN A 46 -20.14 32.95 16.04
CA GLN A 46 -20.36 31.50 16.03
C GLN A 46 -21.37 31.07 14.98
N LEU A 47 -21.04 30.04 14.21
CA LEU A 47 -21.99 29.28 13.41
C LEU A 47 -22.35 28.00 14.16
N VAL A 48 -23.61 27.86 14.53
CA VAL A 48 -24.14 26.64 15.15
C VAL A 48 -24.88 25.84 14.09
N ILE A 49 -24.36 24.67 13.76
CA ILE A 49 -24.98 23.68 12.88
C ILE A 49 -25.88 22.79 13.74
N SER A 50 -27.20 22.96 13.58
CA SER A 50 -28.21 22.19 14.31
C SER A 50 -28.46 20.82 13.71
N SER A 51 -28.18 20.64 12.42
CA SER A 51 -28.28 19.34 11.75
C SER A 51 -27.30 19.26 10.59
N PHE A 52 -26.62 18.13 10.48
CA PHE A 52 -25.80 17.73 9.35
C PHE A 52 -26.16 16.30 8.96
N GLY A 53 -26.25 16.03 7.67
CA GLY A 53 -26.46 14.70 7.10
C GLY A 53 -25.78 14.59 5.75
N ALA A 54 -25.10 13.48 5.48
CA ALA A 54 -24.46 13.21 4.21
C ALA A 54 -24.39 11.71 3.91
N THR A 55 -24.25 11.37 2.63
CA THR A 55 -24.08 10.00 2.16
C THR A 55 -22.62 9.78 1.74
N ALA A 56 -21.96 8.78 2.31
CA ALA A 56 -20.62 8.36 1.93
C ALA A 56 -20.62 7.63 0.58
N GLN A 57 -19.46 7.48 -0.03
CA GLN A 57 -19.33 6.91 -1.38
C GLN A 57 -19.87 5.46 -1.48
N ASN A 58 -19.79 4.69 -0.40
CA ASN A 58 -20.32 3.33 -0.32
C ASN A 58 -21.82 3.26 0.00
N GLY A 59 -22.52 4.39 0.13
CA GLY A 59 -23.94 4.46 0.49
C GLY A 59 -24.22 4.60 2.00
N GLY A 60 -23.21 4.46 2.86
CA GLY A 60 -23.33 4.72 4.30
C GLY A 60 -23.65 6.18 4.62
N SER A 61 -24.00 6.47 5.87
CA SER A 61 -24.44 7.80 6.29
C SER A 61 -23.54 8.42 7.35
N VAL A 62 -23.42 9.75 7.30
CA VAL A 62 -22.78 10.55 8.36
C VAL A 62 -23.79 11.60 8.78
N THR A 63 -24.11 11.63 10.07
CA THR A 63 -25.00 12.65 10.64
C THR A 63 -24.30 13.37 11.77
N GLY A 64 -24.80 14.52 12.19
CA GLY A 64 -24.25 15.18 13.37
C GLY A 64 -24.64 16.63 13.56
N THR A 65 -23.92 17.27 14.46
CA THR A 65 -24.06 18.68 14.82
C THR A 65 -22.68 19.29 15.00
N GLY A 66 -22.62 20.62 15.05
CA GLY A 66 -21.34 21.26 15.31
C GLY A 66 -21.42 22.74 15.54
N ARG A 67 -20.31 23.29 16.03
CA ARG A 67 -20.11 24.72 16.23
C ARG A 67 -18.80 25.12 15.59
N PHE A 68 -18.82 26.21 14.82
CA PHE A 68 -17.63 26.89 14.34
C PHE A 68 -17.54 28.26 14.99
N THR A 69 -16.37 28.64 15.49
CA THR A 69 -16.11 29.94 16.11
C THR A 69 -15.06 30.67 15.28
N PHE A 70 -15.42 31.84 14.73
CA PHE A 70 -14.55 32.63 13.87
C PHE A 70 -13.74 33.62 14.71
N ASN A 71 -12.49 33.29 15.01
CA ASN A 71 -11.59 34.08 15.87
C ASN A 71 -10.70 35.07 15.07
N GLY A 72 -11.19 35.53 13.92
CA GLY A 72 -10.44 36.43 13.03
C GLY A 72 -9.13 35.80 12.52
N ILE A 73 -8.01 36.51 12.75
CA ILE A 73 -6.68 36.06 12.33
C ILE A 73 -6.14 34.84 13.10
N ALA A 74 -6.74 34.50 14.25
CA ALA A 74 -6.35 33.35 15.06
C ALA A 74 -6.89 32.02 14.54
N GLY A 75 -7.71 32.04 13.48
CA GLY A 75 -8.27 30.85 12.84
C GLY A 75 -9.73 30.59 13.19
N VAL A 76 -10.20 29.39 12.82
CA VAL A 76 -11.58 28.95 13.04
C VAL A 76 -11.57 27.80 14.03
N GLY A 77 -12.07 28.04 15.23
CA GLY A 77 -12.34 26.98 16.18
C GLY A 77 -13.51 26.12 15.70
N MET A 78 -13.47 24.82 15.99
CA MET A 78 -14.53 23.88 15.65
C MET A 78 -14.76 22.89 16.79
N ASP A 79 -16.02 22.52 16.97
CA ASP A 79 -16.46 21.46 17.87
C ASP A 79 -17.57 20.71 17.14
N LEU A 80 -17.22 19.57 16.56
CA LEU A 80 -18.10 18.75 15.74
C LEU A 80 -18.35 17.42 16.45
N SER A 81 -19.61 17.02 16.51
CA SER A 81 -20.03 15.70 16.97
C SER A 81 -20.79 15.02 15.84
N LEU A 82 -20.21 13.93 15.34
CA LEU A 82 -20.67 13.20 14.17
C LEU A 82 -20.95 11.75 14.56
N GLN A 83 -21.92 11.14 13.88
CA GLN A 83 -22.23 9.73 13.94
C GLN A 83 -22.07 9.16 12.54
N ALA A 84 -21.17 8.19 12.39
CA ALA A 84 -21.04 7.40 11.19
C ALA A 84 -21.88 6.12 11.32
N ASP A 85 -22.56 5.76 10.24
CA ASP A 85 -23.28 4.50 10.08
C ASP A 85 -22.88 3.87 8.74
N ASP A 86 -22.15 2.76 8.83
CA ASP A 86 -21.51 2.06 7.71
C ASP A 86 -20.85 2.99 6.67
N ALA A 87 -20.18 4.05 7.11
CA ALA A 87 -19.68 5.10 6.23
C ALA A 87 -18.22 4.88 5.82
N ALA A 88 -17.93 4.87 4.51
CA ALA A 88 -16.57 4.88 3.98
C ALA A 88 -15.92 6.27 4.15
N LEU A 89 -15.10 6.41 5.19
CA LEU A 89 -14.46 7.69 5.56
C LEU A 89 -12.96 7.74 5.25
N LEU A 90 -12.38 6.60 4.86
CA LEU A 90 -11.00 6.51 4.38
C LEU A 90 -11.00 5.61 3.14
N GLU A 91 -10.54 6.12 2.01
CA GLU A 91 -10.56 5.47 0.71
C GLU A 91 -9.31 5.83 -0.10
N ARG A 92 -8.13 5.46 0.43
CA ARG A 92 -6.86 5.57 -0.29
C ARG A 92 -6.51 4.25 -0.98
N ASP A 93 -5.60 4.33 -1.94
CA ASP A 93 -5.12 3.15 -2.67
C ASP A 93 -4.39 2.15 -1.77
N ASP A 94 -3.72 2.63 -0.71
CA ASP A 94 -2.97 1.84 0.26
C ASP A 94 -3.79 1.46 1.51
N ILE A 95 -4.77 2.28 1.89
CA ILE A 95 -5.60 2.04 3.07
C ILE A 95 -7.05 2.50 2.87
N ALA A 96 -8.02 1.70 3.31
CA ALA A 96 -9.42 2.05 3.30
C ALA A 96 -10.15 1.58 4.57
N ALA A 97 -11.17 2.32 5.01
CA ALA A 97 -11.98 2.00 6.18
C ALA A 97 -13.42 2.48 6.04
N THR A 98 -14.35 1.56 6.29
CA THR A 98 -15.78 1.79 6.49
C THR A 98 -16.09 1.64 7.98
N VAL A 99 -16.65 2.69 8.58
CA VAL A 99 -16.77 2.80 10.04
C VAL A 99 -18.21 3.02 10.49
N THR A 100 -18.51 2.57 11.71
CA THR A 100 -19.72 2.92 12.47
C THR A 100 -19.32 3.37 13.87
N GLY A 101 -19.87 4.49 14.32
CA GLY A 101 -19.61 5.01 15.66
C GLY A 101 -19.53 6.53 15.74
N PRO A 102 -19.41 7.06 16.97
CA PRO A 102 -19.22 8.49 17.20
C PRO A 102 -17.83 8.95 16.77
N LEU A 103 -17.78 10.14 16.18
CA LEU A 103 -16.60 10.88 15.79
C LEU A 103 -16.68 12.31 16.35
N THR A 104 -15.56 12.83 16.83
CA THR A 104 -15.47 14.21 17.32
C THR A 104 -14.29 14.92 16.67
N LEU A 105 -14.50 16.17 16.26
CA LEU A 105 -13.41 17.05 15.83
C LEU A 105 -13.46 18.30 16.68
N GLN A 106 -12.40 18.53 17.45
CA GLN A 106 -12.27 19.69 18.33
C GLN A 106 -11.03 20.48 17.98
N SER A 107 -11.16 21.80 17.83
CA SER A 107 -10.04 22.71 17.56
C SER A 107 -10.37 24.10 18.05
N ASP A 108 -9.36 24.83 18.50
CA ASP A 108 -9.45 26.25 18.87
C ASP A 108 -9.03 27.21 17.73
N GLY A 109 -8.66 26.68 16.57
CA GLY A 109 -8.10 27.41 15.43
C GLY A 109 -6.59 27.27 15.27
N ALA A 110 -5.89 26.70 16.27
CA ALA A 110 -4.44 26.49 16.31
C ALA A 110 -4.08 25.03 16.63
N GLY A 111 -4.90 24.09 16.16
CA GLY A 111 -4.65 22.64 16.25
C GLY A 111 -5.91 21.95 16.70
N GLY A 112 -5.92 20.62 16.69
CA GLY A 112 -7.14 19.93 17.04
C GLY A 112 -6.95 18.49 17.42
N THR A 113 -8.03 17.89 17.88
CA THR A 113 -8.11 16.47 18.19
C THR A 113 -9.21 15.85 17.33
N ILE A 114 -8.88 14.75 16.66
CA ILE A 114 -9.84 13.85 16.01
C ILE A 114 -10.02 12.67 16.96
N GLY A 115 -11.21 12.58 17.55
CA GLY A 115 -11.58 11.52 18.48
C GLY A 115 -12.66 10.62 17.91
N GLY A 116 -12.75 9.40 18.42
CA GLY A 116 -13.86 8.51 18.10
C GLY A 116 -13.73 7.12 18.70
N ASP A 117 -14.86 6.44 18.86
CA ASP A 117 -14.90 5.02 19.18
C ASP A 117 -15.62 4.29 18.04
N LEU A 118 -14.84 3.67 17.17
CA LEU A 118 -15.26 3.24 15.86
C LEU A 118 -15.19 1.73 15.74
N VAL A 119 -16.29 1.15 15.28
CA VAL A 119 -16.31 -0.20 14.72
C VAL A 119 -15.89 -0.11 13.25
N LEU A 120 -14.83 -0.84 12.90
CA LEU A 120 -14.41 -1.03 11.53
C LEU A 120 -15.27 -2.14 10.92
N ASN A 121 -16.28 -1.76 10.14
CA ASN A 121 -17.15 -2.71 9.46
C ASN A 121 -16.40 -3.43 8.34
N LYS A 122 -15.57 -2.69 7.61
CA LYS A 122 -14.69 -3.18 6.55
C LYS A 122 -13.44 -2.32 6.53
N SER A 123 -12.28 -2.94 6.44
CA SER A 123 -11.03 -2.21 6.26
C SER A 123 -10.07 -2.97 5.36
N ARG A 124 -9.20 -2.22 4.69
CA ARG A 124 -8.18 -2.77 3.79
C ARG A 124 -6.87 -2.05 4.04
N PHE A 125 -5.79 -2.80 4.10
CA PHE A 125 -4.42 -2.31 4.06
C PHE A 125 -3.66 -3.05 2.97
N THR A 126 -2.92 -2.32 2.15
CA THR A 126 -2.14 -2.89 1.05
C THR A 126 -0.66 -2.59 1.24
N MET A 127 0.12 -3.64 1.55
CA MET A 127 1.57 -3.60 1.71
C MET A 127 2.27 -3.20 0.41
N GLY A 128 3.46 -2.60 0.53
CA GLY A 128 4.26 -2.14 -0.61
C GLY A 128 3.73 -0.89 -1.32
N ARG A 129 2.53 -0.40 -0.96
CA ARG A 129 1.96 0.86 -1.48
C ARG A 129 1.99 2.00 -0.45
N ALA A 130 2.06 1.67 0.83
CA ALA A 130 2.08 2.64 1.93
C ALA A 130 3.28 3.61 1.89
N ALA A 131 4.38 3.24 1.22
CA ALA A 131 5.57 4.09 1.07
C ALA A 131 5.41 5.24 0.06
N ALA A 132 4.29 5.34 -0.66
CA ALA A 132 4.09 6.36 -1.70
C ALA A 132 3.55 7.71 -1.16
N VAL A 133 3.31 7.86 0.15
CA VAL A 133 2.63 9.06 0.68
C VAL A 133 3.57 9.90 1.55
N ALA A 134 4.41 10.67 0.87
CA ALA A 134 4.91 11.95 1.36
C ALA A 134 5.37 12.79 0.18
N GLN A 135 4.42 13.26 -0.63
CA GLN A 135 4.50 14.53 -1.36
C GLN A 135 3.21 14.67 -2.18
N ILE A 136 2.26 15.46 -1.67
CA ILE A 136 1.44 16.25 -2.60
C ILE A 136 2.48 16.99 -3.44
N PRO A 137 2.49 16.87 -4.78
CA PRO A 137 3.37 17.69 -5.59
C PRO A 137 3.08 19.14 -5.21
N GLU A 138 4.03 19.80 -4.57
CA GLU A 138 3.97 21.25 -4.46
C GLU A 138 4.01 21.74 -5.90
N LEU A 139 2.85 22.11 -6.45
CA LEU A 139 2.84 22.92 -7.65
C LEU A 139 3.61 24.18 -7.26
N ARG A 140 4.85 24.29 -7.75
CA ARG A 140 5.53 25.57 -7.81
C ARG A 140 4.70 26.46 -8.72
N VAL A 141 3.77 27.18 -8.12
CA VAL A 141 3.03 28.24 -8.80
C VAL A 141 4.06 29.34 -9.04
N VAL A 142 4.58 29.40 -10.27
CA VAL A 142 5.31 30.59 -10.71
C VAL A 142 4.23 31.64 -11.02
N GLU A 143 3.97 32.51 -10.05
CA GLU A 143 3.09 33.66 -10.25
C GLU A 143 3.78 34.68 -11.14
N VAL A 144 3.47 34.63 -12.44
CA VAL A 144 3.92 35.61 -13.43
C VAL A 144 3.05 36.87 -13.28
N ASN A 145 3.20 37.63 -12.18
CA ASN A 145 2.74 39.04 -11.94
C ASN A 145 2.71 39.44 -10.44
N ARG A 146 3.63 38.96 -9.58
CA ARG A 146 3.65 39.34 -8.16
C ARG A 146 4.24 40.75 -7.96
N ARG A 147 3.47 41.68 -7.39
CA ARG A 147 4.03 42.94 -6.83
C ARG A 147 4.78 42.56 -5.54
N GLY A 148 6.02 43.02 -5.42
CA GLY A 148 6.91 42.67 -4.31
C GLY A 148 6.27 42.89 -2.95
N ASP A 149 6.62 42.02 -1.99
CA ASP A 149 6.30 42.05 -0.56
C ASP A 149 5.12 41.22 -0.05
N GLU A 150 4.88 40.04 -0.63
CA GLU A 150 4.20 38.95 0.10
C GLU A 150 5.24 37.93 0.58
N PHE A 151 5.66 38.08 1.84
CA PHE A 151 6.37 37.02 2.55
C PHE A 151 5.43 35.82 2.68
N GLU A 152 5.75 34.73 2.01
CA GLU A 152 5.08 33.44 2.18
C GLU A 152 5.33 32.98 3.62
N ARG A 153 4.44 33.35 4.54
CA ARG A 153 4.51 32.93 5.93
C ARG A 153 4.49 31.40 5.91
N PRO A 154 5.50 30.72 6.50
CA PRO A 154 5.44 29.27 6.67
C PRO A 154 4.09 28.96 7.32
N ARG A 155 3.23 28.21 6.63
CA ARG A 155 2.02 27.71 7.27
C ARG A 155 2.50 26.89 8.45
N ALA A 156 2.28 27.39 9.67
CA ALA A 156 2.61 26.65 10.87
C ALA A 156 1.97 25.27 10.72
N ASN A 157 2.78 24.21 10.82
CA ASN A 157 2.25 22.86 10.85
C ASN A 157 1.46 22.73 12.14
N VAL A 158 0.15 22.97 12.04
CA VAL A 158 -0.72 22.99 13.20
C VAL A 158 -1.05 21.53 13.55
N PRO A 159 -0.57 21.00 14.69
CA PRO A 159 -0.65 19.58 14.94
C PRO A 159 -2.10 19.17 15.22
N TRP A 160 -2.56 18.16 14.48
CA TRP A 160 -3.81 17.46 14.77
C TRP A 160 -3.47 16.15 15.49
N ALA A 161 -3.98 16.01 16.71
CA ALA A 161 -3.87 14.81 17.52
C ALA A 161 -4.97 13.80 17.17
N LEU A 162 -4.66 12.52 17.36
CA LEU A 162 -5.61 11.42 17.24
C LEU A 162 -5.96 10.91 18.63
N ALA A 163 -7.23 10.56 18.83
CA ALA A 163 -7.76 9.90 20.02
C ALA A 163 -8.84 8.90 19.60
N VAL A 164 -8.47 7.95 18.74
CA VAL A 164 -9.41 7.04 18.08
C VAL A 164 -9.24 5.64 18.64
N ARG A 165 -10.34 5.05 19.13
CA ARG A 165 -10.42 3.60 19.38
C ARG A 165 -11.03 2.95 18.16
N ALA A 166 -10.34 1.96 17.60
CA ALA A 166 -10.75 1.28 16.39
C ALA A 166 -10.87 -0.22 16.65
N ARG A 167 -12.07 -0.77 16.45
CA ARG A 167 -12.41 -2.17 16.70
C ARG A 167 -12.84 -2.86 15.41
N ALA A 168 -12.01 -3.73 14.89
CA ALA A 168 -12.35 -4.62 13.77
C ALA A 168 -12.67 -6.02 14.32
N ARG A 169 -13.94 -6.43 14.26
CA ARG A 169 -14.33 -7.80 14.67
C ARG A 169 -13.85 -8.87 13.69
N ASN A 170 -13.77 -8.49 12.42
CA ASN A 170 -13.33 -9.25 11.25
C ASN A 170 -13.17 -8.28 10.07
N ARG A 171 -12.93 -8.78 8.86
CA ARG A 171 -12.87 -8.00 7.62
C ARG A 171 -11.87 -6.84 7.62
N LEU A 172 -10.81 -6.92 8.43
CA LEU A 172 -9.59 -6.15 8.23
C LEU A 172 -8.73 -6.93 7.25
N MET A 173 -8.84 -6.59 5.97
CA MET A 173 -8.11 -7.27 4.91
C MET A 173 -6.71 -6.68 4.80
N VAL A 174 -5.69 -7.54 4.78
CA VAL A 174 -4.29 -7.16 4.55
C VAL A 174 -3.82 -7.89 3.31
N THR A 175 -3.44 -7.11 2.30
CA THR A 175 -3.02 -7.63 0.99
C THR A 175 -1.68 -7.06 0.53
N GLY A 176 -1.07 -7.70 -0.46
CA GLY A 176 0.12 -7.19 -1.13
C GLY A 176 1.39 -7.94 -0.72
N LEU A 177 2.44 -7.81 -1.55
CA LEU A 177 3.70 -8.55 -1.39
C LEU A 177 3.54 -10.08 -1.28
N GLY A 178 2.46 -10.65 -1.84
CA GLY A 178 2.14 -12.07 -1.74
C GLY A 178 1.15 -12.42 -0.61
N LEU A 179 0.91 -11.50 0.33
CA LEU A 179 -0.06 -11.71 1.41
C LEU A 179 -1.50 -11.45 0.93
N ASP A 180 -2.43 -12.32 1.34
CA ASP A 180 -3.87 -12.09 1.32
C ASP A 180 -4.49 -12.68 2.59
N SER A 181 -4.90 -11.82 3.51
CA SER A 181 -5.30 -12.23 4.85
C SER A 181 -6.40 -11.36 5.44
N GLU A 182 -7.17 -11.94 6.35
CA GLU A 182 -8.22 -11.30 7.13
C GLU A 182 -7.85 -11.32 8.62
N TRP A 183 -8.02 -10.17 9.26
CA TRP A 183 -7.67 -9.95 10.66
C TRP A 183 -8.85 -9.39 11.45
N ARG A 184 -8.81 -9.62 12.76
CA ARG A 184 -9.55 -8.84 13.75
C ARG A 184 -8.56 -8.00 14.55
N ALA A 185 -8.98 -6.85 15.04
CA ALA A 185 -8.10 -5.95 15.78
C ALA A 185 -8.85 -5.10 16.80
N ASN A 186 -8.15 -4.75 17.87
CA ASN A 186 -8.57 -3.73 18.82
C ASN A 186 -7.40 -2.78 19.02
N LEU A 187 -7.53 -1.56 18.51
CA LEU A 187 -6.44 -0.60 18.38
C LEU A 187 -6.82 0.74 19.02
N ASP A 188 -5.92 1.28 19.82
CA ASP A 188 -5.93 2.67 20.27
C ASP A 188 -4.95 3.46 19.39
N ILE A 189 -5.47 4.43 18.65
CA ILE A 189 -4.72 5.26 17.71
C ILE A 189 -4.59 6.67 18.29
N GLY A 190 -3.35 7.05 18.58
CA GLY A 190 -2.98 8.32 19.18
C GLY A 190 -1.92 9.07 18.37
N GLY A 191 -1.17 9.96 19.04
CA GLY A 191 -0.12 10.75 18.41
C GLY A 191 -0.70 11.82 17.48
N THR A 192 0.07 12.28 16.50
CA THR A 192 -0.40 13.24 15.51
C THR A 192 -0.79 12.57 14.19
N VAL A 193 -1.61 13.24 13.38
CA VAL A 193 -1.97 12.77 12.03
C VAL A 193 -0.76 12.50 11.13
N THR A 194 0.37 13.17 11.37
CA THR A 194 1.63 12.99 10.63
C THR A 194 2.56 11.98 11.28
N ASN A 195 2.35 11.65 12.55
CA ASN A 195 3.20 10.76 13.32
C ASN A 195 2.35 9.98 14.33
N PRO A 196 1.51 9.04 13.86
CA PRO A 196 0.57 8.35 14.71
C PRO A 196 1.28 7.37 15.66
N THR A 197 0.67 7.18 16.83
CA THR A 197 0.96 6.03 17.71
C THR A 197 -0.17 5.02 17.55
N ILE A 198 0.16 3.74 17.61
CA ILE A 198 -0.84 2.66 17.59
C ILE A 198 -0.49 1.72 18.74
N ALA A 199 -1.47 1.43 19.60
CA ALA A 199 -1.38 0.44 20.67
C ALA A 199 -2.52 -0.57 20.53
N GLY A 200 -2.32 -1.79 21.01
CA GLY A 200 -3.34 -2.85 20.95
C GLY A 200 -2.87 -4.08 20.18
N ARG A 201 -3.81 -4.90 19.71
CA ARG A 201 -3.50 -6.20 19.07
C ARG A 201 -4.30 -6.44 17.81
N ALA A 202 -3.71 -7.14 16.87
CA ALA A 202 -4.40 -7.75 15.74
C ALA A 202 -4.14 -9.27 15.72
N GLU A 203 -5.19 -10.02 15.40
CA GLU A 203 -5.15 -11.48 15.34
C GLU A 203 -5.63 -11.96 13.98
N LEU A 204 -4.95 -12.98 13.48
CA LEU A 204 -5.31 -13.64 12.24
C LEU A 204 -6.68 -14.31 12.38
N VAL A 205 -7.54 -14.09 11.38
CA VAL A 205 -8.78 -14.85 11.20
C VAL A 205 -8.52 -15.99 10.22
N ARG A 206 -7.89 -15.66 9.09
CA ARG A 206 -7.51 -16.59 8.01
C ARG A 206 -6.63 -15.85 7.01
N GLY A 207 -5.92 -16.59 6.18
CA GLY A 207 -5.24 -16.02 5.04
C GLY A 207 -4.26 -16.97 4.42
N GLY A 208 -3.60 -16.51 3.37
CA GLY A 208 -2.48 -17.19 2.77
C GLY A 208 -1.41 -16.19 2.35
N TYR A 209 -0.22 -16.73 2.14
CA TYR A 209 0.92 -16.03 1.61
C TYR A 209 1.44 -16.78 0.38
N GLU A 210 1.58 -16.08 -0.74
CA GLU A 210 2.14 -16.64 -1.96
C GLU A 210 3.56 -16.15 -2.18
N PHE A 211 4.48 -17.09 -2.35
CA PHE A 211 5.89 -16.82 -2.61
C PHE A 211 6.47 -17.85 -3.58
N ALA A 212 7.18 -17.36 -4.60
CA ALA A 212 7.79 -18.20 -5.64
C ALA A 212 6.80 -19.20 -6.30
N GLY A 213 5.53 -18.79 -6.47
CA GLY A 213 4.47 -19.63 -7.05
C GLY A 213 3.94 -20.71 -6.11
N ARG A 214 4.28 -20.65 -4.82
CA ARG A 214 3.75 -21.55 -3.79
C ARG A 214 2.91 -20.79 -2.80
N ARG A 215 1.83 -21.44 -2.37
CA ARG A 215 0.92 -20.92 -1.37
C ARG A 215 1.23 -21.54 0.00
N PHE A 216 1.35 -20.67 0.98
CA PHE A 216 1.40 -20.99 2.40
C PHE A 216 0.09 -20.56 3.02
N ASP A 217 -0.56 -21.45 3.77
CA ASP A 217 -1.76 -21.11 4.52
C ASP A 217 -1.36 -20.60 5.91
N LEU A 218 -1.85 -19.41 6.27
CA LEU A 218 -1.59 -18.83 7.58
C LEU A 218 -2.45 -19.55 8.62
N ARG A 219 -1.80 -20.11 9.65
CA ARG A 219 -2.46 -20.89 10.70
C ARG A 219 -2.76 -20.06 11.93
N GLU A 220 -1.74 -19.34 12.40
CA GLU A 220 -1.82 -18.49 13.58
C GLU A 220 -1.09 -17.18 13.31
N GLY A 221 -1.52 -16.10 13.94
CA GLY A 221 -0.90 -14.80 13.74
C GLY A 221 -1.35 -13.80 14.79
N HIS A 222 -0.38 -13.26 15.52
CA HIS A 222 -0.53 -12.22 16.52
C HIS A 222 0.38 -11.05 16.16
N ILE A 223 -0.19 -9.85 16.15
CA ILE A 223 0.54 -8.61 15.96
C ILE A 223 0.27 -7.74 17.17
N GLN A 224 1.33 -7.38 17.89
CA GLN A 224 1.25 -6.54 19.09
C GLN A 224 1.79 -5.14 18.81
N PHE A 225 0.94 -4.14 18.99
CA PHE A 225 1.30 -2.73 18.89
C PHE A 225 1.54 -2.18 20.30
N ASP A 226 2.67 -1.52 20.52
CA ASP A 226 3.15 -1.08 21.83
C ASP A 226 2.99 0.43 22.08
N GLY A 227 2.36 1.15 21.16
CA GLY A 227 2.15 2.61 21.28
C GLY A 227 3.38 3.44 20.95
N LYS A 228 4.46 2.85 20.41
CA LYS A 228 5.66 3.60 20.05
C LYS A 228 5.54 4.30 18.69
N THR A 229 6.42 5.28 18.51
CA THR A 229 6.58 6.02 17.26
C THR A 229 8.06 6.07 16.86
N PRO A 230 8.43 5.67 15.64
CA PRO A 230 7.56 5.14 14.58
C PRO A 230 6.90 3.80 14.96
N VAL A 231 5.75 3.52 14.34
CA VAL A 231 5.01 2.27 14.58
C VAL A 231 5.87 1.08 14.15
N ASN A 232 6.18 0.21 15.11
CA ASN A 232 6.98 -1.00 14.87
C ASN A 232 6.46 -2.17 15.73
N PRO A 233 5.36 -2.83 15.33
CA PRO A 233 4.74 -3.86 16.14
C PRO A 233 5.61 -5.12 16.21
N THR A 234 5.42 -5.91 17.27
CA THR A 234 5.95 -7.27 17.36
C THR A 234 5.10 -8.21 16.53
N LEU A 235 5.75 -9.11 15.80
CA LEU A 235 5.12 -10.10 14.95
C LEU A 235 5.33 -11.50 15.55
N ASP A 236 4.31 -12.34 15.42
CA ASP A 236 4.34 -13.77 15.74
C ASP A 236 3.33 -14.46 14.83
N ILE A 237 3.78 -15.00 13.70
CA ILE A 237 2.91 -15.51 12.63
C ILE A 237 3.44 -16.84 12.11
N ASP A 238 2.57 -17.84 12.07
CA ASP A 238 2.87 -19.16 11.53
C ASP A 238 2.12 -19.42 10.22
N ALA A 239 2.86 -19.90 9.22
CA ALA A 239 2.33 -20.30 7.93
C ALA A 239 2.78 -21.72 7.59
N GLU A 240 1.91 -22.51 6.96
CA GLU A 240 2.22 -23.89 6.57
C GLU A 240 2.03 -24.11 5.07
N ALA A 241 2.86 -24.96 4.47
CA ALA A 241 2.67 -25.46 3.12
C ALA A 241 3.12 -26.91 3.00
N ASP A 242 2.32 -27.70 2.27
CA ASP A 242 2.72 -29.05 1.85
C ASP A 242 3.62 -28.95 0.61
N VAL A 243 4.83 -29.47 0.72
CA VAL A 243 5.83 -29.48 -0.36
C VAL A 243 6.22 -30.92 -0.66
N SER A 244 5.63 -31.48 -1.71
CA SER A 244 5.89 -32.86 -2.15
C SER A 244 5.63 -33.90 -1.06
N ASP A 245 6.66 -34.28 -0.32
CA ASP A 245 6.70 -35.32 0.71
C ASP A 245 6.92 -34.76 2.13
N LEU A 246 6.92 -33.44 2.31
CA LEU A 246 7.13 -32.79 3.61
C LEU A 246 6.15 -31.64 3.87
N SER A 247 5.80 -31.45 5.15
CA SER A 247 5.08 -30.27 5.62
C SER A 247 6.08 -29.22 6.08
N ALA A 248 6.08 -28.03 5.47
CA ALA A 248 6.95 -26.92 5.80
C ALA A 248 6.19 -25.87 6.61
N THR A 249 6.77 -25.41 7.71
CA THR A 249 6.24 -24.33 8.54
C THR A 249 7.19 -23.13 8.49
N ILE A 250 6.66 -21.96 8.22
CA ILE A 250 7.34 -20.67 8.28
C ILE A 250 6.87 -19.96 9.53
N HIS A 251 7.82 -19.56 10.37
CA HIS A 251 7.56 -18.70 11.52
C HIS A 251 8.14 -17.31 11.26
N VAL A 252 7.31 -16.29 11.42
CA VAL A 252 7.67 -14.87 11.28
C VAL A 252 7.54 -14.18 12.64
N GLY A 253 8.69 -13.97 13.27
CA GLY A 253 8.84 -13.30 14.55
C GLY A 253 9.43 -11.89 14.43
N GLY A 254 9.91 -11.36 15.56
CA GLY A 254 10.64 -10.09 15.60
C GLY A 254 9.72 -8.86 15.51
N THR A 255 10.12 -7.84 14.75
CA THR A 255 9.34 -6.59 14.64
C THR A 255 9.01 -6.25 13.19
N GLY A 256 7.99 -5.44 12.94
CA GLY A 256 7.59 -5.00 11.60
C GLY A 256 8.72 -4.40 10.75
N LEU A 257 9.69 -3.71 11.38
CA LEU A 257 10.87 -3.13 10.73
C LEU A 257 12.05 -4.10 10.62
N LYS A 258 12.07 -5.15 11.45
CA LYS A 258 13.12 -6.17 11.49
C LYS A 258 12.46 -7.54 11.76
N PRO A 259 11.79 -8.13 10.77
CA PRO A 259 11.18 -9.45 10.93
C PRO A 259 12.29 -10.49 11.02
N ASP A 260 12.08 -11.50 11.88
CA ASP A 260 12.90 -12.69 11.94
C ASP A 260 12.12 -13.84 11.30
N ILE A 261 12.69 -14.50 10.29
CA ILE A 261 11.98 -15.53 9.52
C ILE A 261 12.74 -16.84 9.66
N SER A 262 12.09 -17.85 10.22
CA SER A 262 12.62 -19.19 10.38
C SER A 262 11.73 -20.21 9.70
N PHE A 263 12.34 -21.33 9.28
CA PHE A 263 11.64 -22.40 8.58
C PHE A 263 11.89 -23.73 9.29
N THR A 264 10.85 -24.52 9.46
CA THR A 264 10.90 -25.87 10.01
C THR A 264 10.11 -26.82 9.13
N SER A 265 10.34 -28.13 9.25
CA SER A 265 9.63 -29.12 8.46
C SER A 265 9.43 -30.44 9.17
N VAL A 266 8.46 -31.21 8.69
CA VAL A 266 8.24 -32.61 9.06
C VAL A 266 8.26 -33.44 7.78
N PRO A 267 9.22 -34.40 7.62
CA PRO A 267 10.34 -34.70 8.52
C PRO A 267 11.35 -33.55 8.64
N ALA A 268 12.10 -33.49 9.75
CA ALA A 268 13.01 -32.39 10.03
C ALA A 268 14.18 -32.33 9.04
N LEU A 269 14.30 -31.20 8.34
CA LEU A 269 15.41 -30.89 7.44
C LEU A 269 16.19 -29.64 7.90
N PRO A 270 17.46 -29.53 7.51
CA PRO A 270 18.20 -28.25 7.57
C PRO A 270 17.45 -27.13 6.84
N GLN A 271 17.53 -25.91 7.37
CA GLN A 271 16.75 -24.76 6.90
C GLN A 271 17.07 -24.35 5.45
N ASP A 272 18.32 -24.48 5.04
CA ASP A 272 18.83 -24.23 3.69
C ASP A 272 18.30 -25.25 2.67
N GLU A 273 18.28 -26.54 3.04
CA GLU A 273 17.66 -27.61 2.25
C GLU A 273 16.15 -27.40 2.12
N LEU A 274 15.48 -27.04 3.21
CA LEU A 274 14.05 -26.74 3.21
C LEU A 274 13.72 -25.54 2.32
N LEU A 275 14.51 -24.47 2.43
CA LEU A 275 14.33 -23.27 1.62
C LEU A 275 14.57 -23.55 0.13
N SER A 276 15.55 -24.39 -0.20
CA SER A 276 15.79 -24.84 -1.58
C SER A 276 14.58 -25.59 -2.14
N ARG A 277 14.03 -26.54 -1.38
CA ARG A 277 12.82 -27.30 -1.79
C ARG A 277 11.59 -26.41 -1.90
N VAL A 278 11.44 -25.44 -1.00
CA VAL A 278 10.37 -24.44 -1.04
C VAL A 278 10.52 -23.51 -2.24
N LEU A 279 11.70 -23.02 -2.55
CA LEU A 279 11.89 -22.05 -3.64
C LEU A 279 11.92 -22.69 -5.03
N PHE A 280 12.58 -23.83 -5.15
CA PHE A 280 12.94 -24.44 -6.43
C PHE A 280 12.35 -25.84 -6.63
N GLY A 281 11.78 -26.45 -5.59
CA GLY A 281 11.20 -27.79 -5.68
C GLY A 281 12.20 -28.93 -5.75
N THR A 282 13.49 -28.64 -5.51
CA THR A 282 14.57 -29.62 -5.51
C THR A 282 15.49 -29.39 -4.32
N SER A 283 16.35 -30.37 -4.01
CA SER A 283 17.36 -30.29 -2.95
C SER A 283 18.48 -29.32 -3.31
N ILE A 284 19.13 -28.74 -2.29
CA ILE A 284 20.27 -27.83 -2.46
C ILE A 284 21.43 -28.53 -3.19
N THR A 285 21.58 -29.84 -3.02
CA THR A 285 22.63 -30.64 -3.68
C THR A 285 22.38 -30.83 -5.18
N ASN A 286 21.14 -30.62 -5.62
CA ASN A 286 20.74 -30.76 -7.01
C ASN A 286 20.54 -29.39 -7.70
N LEU A 287 20.81 -28.29 -7.00
CA LEU A 287 20.76 -26.95 -7.59
C LEU A 287 21.93 -26.75 -8.54
N SER A 288 21.62 -26.23 -9.72
CA SER A 288 22.62 -25.68 -10.62
C SER A 288 23.24 -24.40 -10.03
N ALA A 289 24.46 -24.06 -10.45
CA ALA A 289 25.16 -22.86 -9.97
C ALA A 289 24.34 -21.54 -10.07
N PRO A 290 23.52 -21.31 -11.11
CA PRO A 290 22.63 -20.14 -11.18
C PRO A 290 21.48 -20.16 -10.15
N GLU A 291 20.94 -21.32 -9.81
CA GLU A 291 19.87 -21.47 -8.82
C GLU A 291 20.39 -21.26 -7.40
N ALA A 292 21.60 -21.74 -7.11
CA ALA A 292 22.30 -21.46 -5.86
C ALA A 292 22.54 -19.94 -5.65
N LEU A 293 22.81 -19.20 -6.73
CA LEU A 293 22.97 -17.73 -6.68
C LEU A 293 21.64 -17.02 -6.37
N GLN A 294 20.52 -17.54 -6.88
CA GLN A 294 19.17 -17.03 -6.59
C GLN A 294 18.71 -17.38 -5.17
N LEU A 295 19.09 -18.55 -4.65
CA LEU A 295 18.87 -18.91 -3.25
C LEU A 295 19.61 -17.93 -2.31
N ALA A 296 20.87 -17.63 -2.60
CA ALA A 296 21.66 -16.67 -1.83
C ALA A 296 21.04 -15.27 -1.84
N SER A 297 20.50 -14.80 -2.98
CA SER A 297 19.83 -13.51 -3.06
C SER A 297 18.47 -13.49 -2.36
N ALA A 298 17.73 -14.61 -2.37
CA ALA A 298 16.48 -14.76 -1.62
C ALA A 298 16.72 -14.78 -0.09
N ILE A 299 17.75 -15.48 0.38
CA ILE A 299 18.15 -15.45 1.80
C ILE A 299 18.57 -14.03 2.22
N GLY A 300 19.36 -13.36 1.37
CA GLY A 300 19.81 -11.99 1.62
C GLY A 300 18.67 -10.97 1.69
N SER A 301 17.60 -11.15 0.91
CA SER A 301 16.44 -10.27 0.93
C SER A 301 15.50 -10.52 2.12
N LEU A 302 15.46 -11.75 2.64
CA LEU A 302 14.71 -12.12 3.85
C LEU A 302 15.37 -11.61 5.14
N GLN A 303 16.70 -11.46 5.19
CA GLN A 303 17.45 -10.97 6.37
C GLN A 303 17.53 -9.44 6.50
N GLY A 304 16.68 -8.69 5.79
CA GLY A 304 16.57 -7.23 5.96
C GLY A 304 17.70 -6.40 5.35
N GLY A 305 18.57 -7.01 4.54
CA GLY A 305 19.48 -6.27 3.67
C GLY A 305 18.75 -5.90 2.38
N GLY A 306 18.56 -4.61 2.12
CA GLY A 306 18.19 -4.12 0.80
C GLY A 306 19.24 -4.61 -0.21
N GLY A 307 19.01 -5.79 -0.78
CA GLY A 307 19.93 -6.44 -1.68
C GLY A 307 20.09 -5.55 -2.90
N LEU A 308 21.32 -5.09 -3.13
CA LEU A 308 21.72 -4.61 -4.43
C LEU A 308 21.31 -5.71 -5.41
N ASP A 309 20.35 -5.42 -6.26
CA ASP A 309 19.98 -6.26 -7.39
C ASP A 309 20.80 -5.74 -8.57
N PRO A 310 22.09 -6.13 -8.69
CA PRO A 310 22.99 -5.59 -9.71
C PRO A 310 22.43 -5.86 -11.11
N ILE A 311 21.70 -6.97 -11.29
CA ILE A 311 21.05 -7.30 -12.56
C ILE A 311 19.93 -6.30 -12.86
N ASN A 312 19.06 -5.98 -11.90
CA ASN A 312 18.05 -4.94 -12.12
C ASN A 312 18.63 -3.53 -12.21
N ALA A 313 19.74 -3.22 -11.53
CA ALA A 313 20.43 -1.95 -11.65
C ALA A 313 21.02 -1.77 -13.06
N VAL A 314 21.71 -2.79 -13.58
CA VAL A 314 22.23 -2.83 -14.95
C VAL A 314 21.08 -2.80 -15.97
N ARG A 315 19.99 -3.55 -15.74
CA ARG A 315 18.78 -3.53 -16.59
C ARG A 315 18.20 -2.13 -16.73
N LYS A 316 18.04 -1.42 -15.61
CA LYS A 316 17.53 -0.04 -15.57
C LYS A 316 18.48 0.93 -16.23
N ALA A 317 19.78 0.85 -15.93
CA ALA A 317 20.80 1.72 -16.53
C ALA A 317 20.92 1.54 -18.04
N ALA A 318 20.79 0.31 -18.54
CA ALA A 318 20.84 -0.02 -19.97
C ALA A 318 19.49 0.19 -20.69
N GLY A 319 18.42 0.58 -19.99
CA GLY A 319 17.10 0.79 -20.57
C GLY A 319 16.50 -0.47 -21.20
N LEU A 320 16.72 -1.62 -20.57
CA LEU A 320 16.23 -2.94 -20.99
C LEU A 320 14.93 -3.29 -20.26
N ASP A 321 14.01 -3.97 -20.95
CA ASP A 321 12.76 -4.44 -20.33
C ASP A 321 12.99 -5.74 -19.55
N ARG A 322 13.89 -6.61 -20.03
CA ARG A 322 14.25 -7.86 -19.38
C ARG A 322 15.77 -8.09 -19.46
N LEU A 323 16.37 -8.52 -18.36
CA LEU A 323 17.76 -8.98 -18.29
C LEU A 323 17.79 -10.22 -17.39
N ARG A 324 18.33 -11.33 -17.90
CA ARG A 324 18.38 -12.60 -17.16
C ARG A 324 19.62 -13.41 -17.52
N ILE A 325 20.02 -14.31 -16.62
CA ILE A 325 21.06 -15.30 -16.86
C ILE A 325 20.36 -16.61 -17.27
N ILE A 326 20.86 -17.25 -18.32
CA ILE A 326 20.43 -18.55 -18.82
C ILE A 326 21.54 -19.55 -18.46
N ALA A 327 21.17 -20.65 -17.81
CA ALA A 327 22.10 -21.72 -17.48
C ALA A 327 22.74 -22.34 -18.73
N ALA A 328 23.94 -22.90 -18.57
CA ALA A 328 24.58 -23.66 -19.62
C ALA A 328 23.74 -24.89 -19.99
N ASP A 329 23.71 -25.22 -21.28
CA ASP A 329 23.14 -26.45 -21.81
C ASP A 329 24.24 -27.24 -22.56
N PRO A 330 24.92 -28.17 -21.88
CA PRO A 330 26.00 -28.96 -22.47
C PRO A 330 25.53 -29.84 -23.63
N THR A 331 24.25 -30.24 -23.65
CA THR A 331 23.68 -31.08 -24.71
C THR A 331 23.51 -30.32 -26.03
N GLN A 332 23.41 -28.99 -25.95
CA GLN A 332 23.31 -28.09 -27.09
C GLN A 332 24.59 -27.29 -27.35
N GLY A 333 25.68 -27.57 -26.62
CA GLY A 333 26.95 -26.84 -26.74
C GLY A 333 26.85 -25.38 -26.30
N GLN A 334 25.91 -25.06 -25.40
CA GLN A 334 25.58 -23.71 -24.98
C GLN A 334 26.21 -23.40 -23.62
N GLY A 335 27.09 -22.40 -23.54
CA GLY A 335 27.63 -21.92 -22.27
C GLY A 335 26.62 -21.11 -21.45
N THR A 336 26.97 -20.76 -20.21
CA THR A 336 26.19 -19.82 -19.40
C THR A 336 26.01 -18.52 -20.17
N SER A 337 24.76 -18.16 -20.46
CA SER A 337 24.43 -17.06 -21.37
C SER A 337 23.71 -15.94 -20.65
N ILE A 338 23.90 -14.71 -21.12
CA ILE A 338 23.12 -13.54 -20.71
C ILE A 338 22.07 -13.29 -21.78
N ALA A 339 20.82 -13.07 -21.34
CA ALA A 339 19.73 -12.68 -22.22
C ALA A 339 19.24 -11.26 -21.89
N ALA A 340 19.36 -10.38 -22.88
CA ALA A 340 18.95 -8.98 -22.82
C ALA A 340 17.78 -8.76 -23.78
N GLY A 341 16.65 -8.28 -23.25
CA GLY A 341 15.38 -8.16 -23.98
C GLY A 341 14.77 -6.77 -23.90
N LYS A 342 14.16 -6.35 -25.01
CA LYS A 342 13.47 -5.07 -25.13
C LYS A 342 12.22 -5.16 -26.01
N TYR A 343 11.16 -4.51 -25.59
CA TYR A 343 9.99 -4.24 -26.40
C TYR A 343 10.28 -3.05 -27.30
N LEU A 344 10.36 -3.29 -28.61
CA LEU A 344 10.46 -2.22 -29.60
C LEU A 344 9.11 -1.53 -29.79
N THR A 345 8.02 -2.30 -29.63
CA THR A 345 6.64 -1.81 -29.65
C THR A 345 5.80 -2.62 -28.66
N ARG A 346 4.53 -2.25 -28.47
CA ARG A 346 3.57 -3.04 -27.67
C ARG A 346 3.35 -4.47 -28.18
N LYS A 347 3.79 -4.80 -29.41
CA LYS A 347 3.58 -6.09 -30.07
C LYS A 347 4.89 -6.77 -30.52
N THR A 348 6.03 -6.12 -30.34
CA THR A 348 7.32 -6.60 -30.86
C THR A 348 8.33 -6.67 -29.73
N TYR A 349 8.74 -7.88 -29.37
CA TYR A 349 9.78 -8.14 -28.37
C TYR A 349 11.02 -8.72 -29.06
N VAL A 350 12.19 -8.21 -28.71
CA VAL A 350 13.48 -8.70 -29.20
C VAL A 350 14.33 -9.09 -28.01
N GLU A 351 14.93 -10.27 -28.05
CA GLU A 351 15.84 -10.79 -27.03
C GLU A 351 17.14 -11.26 -27.69
N LEU A 352 18.26 -10.75 -27.22
CA LEU A 352 19.59 -11.22 -27.58
C LEU A 352 20.11 -12.10 -26.44
N ILE A 353 20.60 -13.28 -26.80
CA ILE A 353 21.22 -14.25 -25.90
C ILE A 353 22.67 -14.40 -26.31
N THR A 354 23.62 -14.30 -25.39
CA THR A 354 25.04 -14.48 -25.69
C THR A 354 25.77 -15.11 -24.50
N ASP A 355 26.70 -16.03 -24.77
CA ASP A 355 27.59 -16.60 -23.74
C ASP A 355 28.94 -15.86 -23.65
N GLY A 356 29.17 -14.88 -24.53
CA GLY A 356 30.44 -14.16 -24.62
C GLY A 356 31.64 -14.99 -25.10
N GLN A 357 31.43 -16.27 -25.43
CA GLN A 357 32.47 -17.24 -25.83
C GLN A 357 32.23 -17.81 -27.24
N GLY A 358 31.24 -17.30 -27.98
CA GLY A 358 31.01 -17.60 -29.39
C GLY A 358 29.57 -17.99 -29.73
N TYR A 359 28.74 -18.30 -28.73
CA TYR A 359 27.30 -18.48 -28.93
C TYR A 359 26.60 -17.12 -28.85
N SER A 360 25.84 -16.78 -29.89
CA SER A 360 24.78 -15.78 -29.76
C SER A 360 23.52 -16.21 -30.50
N ALA A 361 22.37 -15.83 -29.95
CA ALA A 361 21.08 -16.05 -30.56
C ALA A 361 20.19 -14.82 -30.41
N THR A 362 19.55 -14.45 -31.52
CA THR A 362 18.55 -13.37 -31.55
C THR A 362 17.18 -14.00 -31.70
N ARG A 363 16.30 -13.70 -30.75
CA ARG A 363 14.89 -14.08 -30.78
C ARG A 363 14.02 -12.86 -30.99
N ILE A 364 13.07 -12.98 -31.90
CA ILE A 364 12.08 -11.96 -32.18
C ILE A 364 10.71 -12.60 -32.00
N GLU A 365 9.88 -11.94 -31.19
CA GLU A 365 8.49 -12.29 -31.03
C GLU A 365 7.61 -11.15 -31.54
N TYR A 366 6.71 -11.47 -32.45
CA TYR A 366 5.71 -10.53 -32.96
C TYR A 366 4.31 -11.03 -32.64
N GLN A 367 3.59 -10.27 -31.82
CA GLN A 367 2.22 -10.55 -31.44
C GLN A 367 1.26 -10.05 -32.53
N VAL A 368 0.69 -10.99 -33.29
CA VAL A 368 -0.28 -10.68 -34.35
C VAL A 368 -1.64 -10.34 -33.72
N THR A 369 -2.10 -11.19 -32.80
CA THR A 369 -3.33 -11.03 -32.01
C THR A 369 -3.07 -11.42 -30.56
N ARG A 370 -4.08 -11.27 -29.67
CA ARG A 370 -3.95 -11.69 -28.26
C ARG A 370 -3.65 -13.18 -28.08
N TRP A 371 -3.99 -14.01 -29.06
CA TRP A 371 -3.86 -15.49 -29.01
C TRP A 371 -2.86 -16.05 -30.04
N LEU A 372 -2.27 -15.20 -30.88
CA LEU A 372 -1.34 -15.60 -31.95
C LEU A 372 -0.05 -14.79 -31.92
N SER A 373 1.08 -15.50 -31.86
CA SER A 373 2.43 -14.94 -31.89
C SER A 373 3.30 -15.63 -32.95
N LEU A 374 4.10 -14.85 -33.66
CA LEU A 374 5.14 -15.33 -34.57
C LEU A 374 6.49 -15.24 -33.87
N LEU A 375 7.27 -16.33 -33.93
CA LEU A 375 8.57 -16.45 -33.27
C LEU A 375 9.65 -16.70 -34.34
N GLY A 376 10.59 -15.77 -34.44
CA GLY A 376 11.82 -15.96 -35.21
C GLY A 376 13.00 -16.17 -34.28
N ALA A 377 13.85 -17.16 -34.57
CA ALA A 377 15.11 -17.35 -33.86
C ALA A 377 16.25 -17.62 -34.83
N ILE A 378 17.35 -16.87 -34.68
CA ILE A 378 18.58 -17.03 -35.46
C ILE A 378 19.71 -17.21 -34.46
N SER A 379 20.58 -18.21 -34.67
CA SER A 379 21.72 -18.48 -33.78
C SER A 379 23.03 -18.65 -34.56
N THR A 380 24.16 -18.34 -33.92
CA THR A 380 25.52 -18.48 -34.51
C THR A 380 25.94 -19.92 -34.76
N LEU A 381 25.25 -20.90 -34.16
CA LEU A 381 25.41 -22.34 -34.44
C LEU A 381 24.72 -22.78 -35.75
N GLY A 382 24.35 -21.84 -36.64
CA GLY A 382 23.76 -22.14 -37.94
C GLY A 382 22.31 -22.63 -37.89
N ARG A 383 21.66 -22.63 -36.72
CA ARG A 383 20.24 -22.99 -36.59
C ARG A 383 19.38 -21.74 -36.77
N GLN A 384 18.80 -21.59 -37.95
CA GLN A 384 17.69 -20.68 -38.20
C GLN A 384 16.38 -21.45 -38.01
N SER A 385 15.48 -20.92 -37.20
CA SER A 385 14.15 -21.52 -37.04
C SER A 385 13.09 -20.44 -37.02
N ALA A 386 11.99 -20.68 -37.73
CA ALA A 386 10.79 -19.88 -37.69
C ALA A 386 9.67 -20.77 -37.15
N ASN A 387 9.04 -20.34 -36.06
CA ASN A 387 8.01 -21.10 -35.37
C ASN A 387 6.76 -20.22 -35.20
N VAL A 388 5.58 -20.83 -35.32
CA VAL A 388 4.30 -20.16 -35.04
C VAL A 388 3.76 -20.73 -33.73
N ARG A 389 3.43 -19.86 -32.77
CA ARG A 389 2.86 -20.27 -31.49
C ARG A 389 1.45 -19.71 -31.34
N VAL A 390 0.51 -20.60 -31.07
CA VAL A 390 -0.89 -20.33 -30.75
C VAL A 390 -1.10 -20.67 -29.28
N SER A 391 -1.58 -19.73 -28.47
CA SER A 391 -2.04 -20.02 -27.11
C SER A 391 -3.54 -19.74 -27.01
N LYS A 392 -4.28 -20.63 -26.35
CA LYS A 392 -5.70 -20.48 -26.09
C LYS A 392 -5.88 -20.33 -24.59
N ASP A 393 -6.25 -19.13 -24.16
CA ASP A 393 -6.68 -18.89 -22.78
C ASP A 393 -8.04 -19.56 -22.57
N TYR A 394 -8.21 -20.25 -21.44
CA TYR A 394 -9.51 -20.71 -20.94
C TYR A 394 -10.03 -19.75 -19.88
#